data_AF-A0A9E4TDU0-F1
#
_entry.id   AF-A0A9E4TDU0-F1
#
_cell.length_a   1.000
_cell.length_b   1.000
_cell.length_c   1.000
_cell.angle_alpha   90.00
_cell.angle_beta   90.00
_cell.angle_gamma   90.00
#
_symmetry.space_group_name_H-M   'P 1'
#
loop_
_entity.id
_entity.type
_entity.pdbx_description
1 polymer ?
#
loop_
_entity_poly.entity_id
_entity_poly.type
_entity_poly.pdbx_seq_one_letter_code
_entity_poly.pdbx_strand_id
1 'polypeptide(L)' 'NRGGDRRANSALHRVIIVRLRHDERTRKYMARRTAEGMTKMQVIRCLKRYLAREVYAILRSTTQQNLIQAA' A
#
# COMPACT_ATOMS: atom_id res chain seq x y z
N ASN A 1 8.76 9.04 17.49
CA ASN A 1 9.38 8.73 16.17
C ASN A 1 8.60 9.34 15.01
N ARG A 2 9.02 10.52 14.51
CA ARG A 2 8.29 11.28 13.46
C ARG A 2 8.32 10.62 12.07
N GLY A 3 9.28 9.72 11.81
CA GLY A 3 9.47 9.06 10.50
C GLY A 3 8.91 7.64 10.37
N GLY A 4 8.41 7.04 11.45
CA GLY A 4 8.01 5.62 11.47
C GLY A 4 9.13 4.66 11.06
N ASP A 5 8.76 3.44 10.67
CA ASP A 5 9.70 2.45 10.13
C ASP A 5 10.08 2.80 8.68
N ARG A 6 11.36 3.17 8.48
CA ARG A 6 11.88 3.54 7.15
C ARG A 6 11.94 2.37 6.18
N ARG A 7 12.22 1.15 6.67
CA ARG A 7 12.31 -0.06 5.82
C ARG A 7 10.94 -0.45 5.32
N ALA A 8 9.95 -0.51 6.21
CA ALA A 8 8.56 -0.78 5.83
C ALA A 8 8.04 0.27 4.84
N ASN A 9 8.31 1.55 5.09
CA ASN A 9 7.91 2.63 4.19
C ASN A 9 8.55 2.53 2.80
N SER A 10 9.80 2.08 2.71
CA SER A 10 10.51 1.83 1.45
C SER A 10 9.91 0.64 0.69
N ALA A 11 9.63 -0.46 1.39
CA ALA A 11 8.99 -1.65 0.81
C ALA A 11 7.61 -1.32 0.21
N LEU A 12 6.76 -0.61 0.96
CA LEU A 12 5.45 -0.16 0.48
C LEU A 12 5.58 0.76 -0.75
N HIS A 13 6.58 1.64 -0.77
CA HIS A 13 6.81 2.49 -1.94
C HIS A 13 7.19 1.65 -3.17
N ARG A 14 8.10 0.69 -3.01
CA ARG A 14 8.55 -0.19 -4.10
C ARG A 14 7.39 -1.00 -4.70
N VAL A 15 6.52 -1.56 -3.86
CA VAL A 15 5.31 -2.26 -4.31
C VAL A 15 4.41 -1.34 -5.14
N ILE A 16 4.18 -0.09 -4.70
CA ILE A 16 3.37 0.87 -5.46
C ILE A 16 3.99 1.21 -6.82
N ILE A 17 5.32 1.36 -6.90
CA ILE A 17 5.99 1.62 -8.19
C ILE A 17 5.81 0.44 -9.16
N VAL A 18 5.92 -0.80 -8.66
CA VAL A 18 5.69 -2.00 -9.47
C VAL A 18 4.21 -2.10 -9.90
N ARG A 19 3.26 -1.86 -8.98
CA ARG A 19 1.83 -1.84 -9.31
C ARG A 19 1.50 -0.75 -10.35
N LEU A 20 2.10 0.43 -10.27
CA LEU A 20 1.90 1.48 -11.28
C LEU A 20 2.42 1.09 -12.67
N ARG A 21 3.39 0.18 -12.75
CA ARG A 21 3.93 -0.32 -14.02
C ARG A 21 3.06 -1.44 -14.61
N HIS A 22 2.58 -2.36 -13.78
CA HIS A 22 1.98 -3.61 -14.26
C HIS A 22 0.50 -3.79 -13.93
N ASP A 23 0.00 -3.20 -12.85
CA ASP A 23 -1.39 -3.36 -12.42
C ASP A 23 -2.28 -2.29 -13.06
N GLU A 24 -3.25 -2.74 -13.86
CA GLU A 24 -4.20 -1.87 -14.53
C GLU A 24 -5.09 -1.11 -13.54
N ARG A 25 -5.51 -1.74 -12.44
CA ARG A 25 -6.36 -1.10 -11.42
C ARG A 25 -5.65 0.10 -10.79
N THR A 26 -4.38 -0.06 -10.43
CA THR A 26 -3.57 1.02 -9.86
C THR A 26 -3.30 2.13 -10.87
N ARG A 27 -3.08 1.80 -12.16
CA ARG A 27 -2.95 2.80 -13.23
C ARG A 27 -4.24 3.59 -13.44
N LYS A 28 -5.40 2.93 -13.49
CA LYS A 28 -6.72 3.56 -13.58
C LYS A 28 -6.98 4.50 -12.40
N TYR A 29 -6.62 4.08 -11.18
CA TYR A 29 -6.72 4.94 -10.00
C TYR A 29 -5.83 6.18 -10.11
N MET A 30 -4.58 6.01 -10.57
CA MET A 30 -3.66 7.13 -10.78
C MET A 30 -4.22 8.12 -11.79
N ALA A 31 -4.63 7.64 -12.97
CA ALA A 31 -5.19 8.48 -14.02
C ALA A 31 -6.40 9.28 -13.52
N ARG A 32 -7.35 8.61 -12.84
CA ARG A 32 -8.54 9.26 -12.28
C ARG A 32 -8.19 10.37 -11.28
N ARG A 33 -7.32 10.08 -10.29
CA ARG A 33 -6.97 11.08 -9.26
C ARG A 33 -6.15 12.23 -9.81
N THR A 34 -5.31 11.97 -10.81
CA THR A 34 -4.59 13.04 -11.52
C THR A 34 -5.54 13.91 -12.34
N ALA A 35 -6.55 13.33 -13.00
CA ALA A 35 -7.60 14.10 -13.68
C ALA A 35 -8.43 14.97 -12.71
N GLU A 36 -8.60 14.51 -11.46
CA GLU A 36 -9.21 15.28 -10.36
C GLU A 36 -8.26 16.35 -9.75
N GLY A 37 -7.10 16.62 -10.37
CA GLY A 37 -6.18 17.69 -9.96
C GLY A 37 -5.16 17.28 -8.89
N MET A 38 -5.07 16.01 -8.49
CA MET A 38 -4.02 15.58 -7.56
C MET A 38 -2.68 15.40 -8.26
N THR A 39 -1.63 15.92 -7.62
CA THR A 39 -0.25 15.64 -8.04
C THR A 39 0.08 14.15 -7.88
N LYS A 40 0.93 13.62 -8.76
CA LYS A 40 1.41 12.23 -8.72
C LYS A 40 1.90 11.81 -7.33
N MET A 41 2.59 12.71 -6.63
CA MET A 41 3.09 12.46 -5.27
C MET A 41 1.97 12.33 -4.24
N GLN A 42 0.91 13.14 -4.32
CA GLN A 42 -0.25 12.98 -3.44
C GLN A 42 -0.97 11.65 -3.72
N VAL A 43 -1.11 11.27 -4.97
CA VAL A 43 -1.73 9.99 -5.36
C VAL A 43 -0.91 8.80 -4.86
N ILE A 44 0.42 8.82 -5.01
CA ILE A 44 1.32 7.78 -4.47
C ILE A 44 1.15 7.66 -2.95
N ARG A 45 1.04 8.77 -2.21
CA ARG A 45 0.78 8.73 -0.76
C ARG A 45 -0.57 8.08 -0.44
N CYS A 46 -1.63 8.35 -1.21
CA CYS A 46 -2.91 7.66 -1.06
C CYS A 46 -2.78 6.16 -1.30
N LEU A 47 -2.16 5.76 -2.42
CA LEU A 47 -1.93 4.37 -2.76
C LEU A 47 -1.12 3.63 -1.69
N LYS A 48 -0.04 4.23 -1.17
CA LYS A 48 0.73 3.66 -0.07
C LYS A 48 -0.12 3.43 1.18
N ARG A 49 -1.03 4.35 1.51
CA ARG A 49 -1.96 4.19 2.66
C ARG A 49 -2.95 3.05 2.44
N TYR A 50 -3.49 2.89 1.24
CA TYR A 50 -4.37 1.76 0.93
C TYR A 50 -3.62 0.43 1.04
N LEU A 51 -2.43 0.35 0.43
CA LEU A 51 -1.59 -0.84 0.51
C LEU A 51 -1.21 -1.19 1.96
N ALA A 52 -0.86 -0.20 2.78
CA ALA A 52 -0.54 -0.43 4.18
C ALA A 52 -1.71 -1.05 4.95
N ARG A 53 -2.96 -0.62 4.68
CA ARG A 53 -4.16 -1.20 5.29
C ARG A 53 -4.42 -2.63 4.79
N GLU A 54 -4.27 -2.87 3.49
CA GLU A 54 -4.38 -4.22 2.91
C GLU A 54 -3.39 -5.19 3.56
N VAL A 55 -2.11 -4.81 3.61
CA VAL A 55 -1.04 -5.63 4.20
C VAL A 55 -1.29 -5.85 5.68
N TYR A 56 -1.68 -4.82 6.43
CA TYR A 56 -2.00 -4.99 7.85
C TYR A 56 -3.16 -5.97 8.08
N ALA A 57 -4.22 -5.89 7.28
CA ALA A 57 -5.34 -6.82 7.39
C ALA A 57 -4.92 -8.28 7.13
N ILE A 58 -4.11 -8.52 6.11
CA ILE A 58 -3.56 -9.84 5.77
C ILE A 58 -2.63 -10.36 6.87
N LEU A 59 -1.71 -9.53 7.35
CA LEU A 59 -0.80 -9.91 8.43
C LEU A 59 -1.58 -10.25 9.70
N ARG A 60 -2.56 -9.43 10.06
CA ARG A 60 -3.40 -9.67 11.23
C ARG A 60 -4.18 -10.97 11.10
N SER A 61 -4.81 -11.25 9.95
CA SER A 61 -5.55 -12.50 9.76
C SER A 61 -4.61 -13.72 9.82
N THR A 62 -3.45 -13.63 9.19
CA THR A 62 -2.43 -14.69 9.20
C THR A 62 -1.94 -14.96 10.63
N THR A 63 -1.62 -13.92 11.39
CA THR A 63 -1.22 -14.07 12.79
C THR A 63 -2.31 -14.75 13.63
N GLN A 64 -3.57 -14.37 13.46
CA GLN A 64 -4.68 -14.99 14.20
C GLN A 64 -4.85 -16.47 13.85
N GLN A 65 -4.75 -16.83 12.56
CA GLN A 65 -4.81 -18.22 12.10
C GLN A 65 -3.68 -19.05 12.71
N ASN A 66 -2.46 -18.53 12.72
CA ASN A 66 -1.31 -19.21 13.30
C ASN A 66 -1.47 -19.46 14.81
N LEU A 67 -2.04 -18.49 15.54
CA LEU A 67 -2.31 -18.64 16.97
C LEU A 67 -3.35 -19.73 17.24
N ILE A 68 -4.39 -19.83 16.41
CA ILE A 68 -5.42 -20.88 16.52
C ILE A 68 -4.82 -22.26 16.22
N GLN A 69 -3.92 -22.37 15.24
CA GLN A 69 -3.28 -23.63 14.88
C GLN A 69 -2.23 -24.11 15.89
N ALA A 70 -1.69 -23.19 16.70
CA ALA A 70 -0.69 -23.48 17.73
C ALA A 70 -1.29 -23.78 19.11
N ALA A 71 -2.61 -23.63 19.27
CA ALA A 71 -3.37 -23.92 20.48
C ALA A 71 -4.05 -25.30 20.37
#